data_AF-A0A093RB92-F1
#
_entry.id   AF-A0A093RB92-F1
#
_cell.length_a   1.000
_cell.length_b   1.000
_cell.length_c   1.000
_cell.angle_alpha   90.00
_cell.angle_beta   90.00
_cell.angle_gamma   90.00
#
_symmetry.space_group_name_H-M   'P 1'
#
loop_
_entity.id
_entity.type
_entity.pdbx_description
1 polymer ?
#
loop_
_entity_poly.entity_id
_entity_poly.type
_entity_poly.pdbx_seq_one_letter_code
_entity_poly.pdbx_strand_id
1 'polypeptide(L)'
;LFTVYCITLVVNIIACLAWWIGGGYGVNFGLAILWLILFSPCSYVCWFRPAYKAFRSDSSFNFMAFFFILGAQFLLTILQAIGFSGWGACGWLAAVTFFSTNAAAAVFMLFSAIMFTMSAVAMLICILRVHKIYRGAGGSFQKAQDEWNSGTWRNPPSREA
;
A
#
# COMPACT_ATOMS: atom_id res chain seq x y z
N LEU A 1 7.02 5.97 -2.15
CA LEU A 1 5.69 5.34 -1.94
C LEU A 1 5.51 4.92 -0.48
N PHE A 2 6.41 4.08 0.04
CA PHE A 2 6.41 3.66 1.44
C PHE A 2 6.32 4.82 2.44
N THR A 3 7.20 5.81 2.33
CA THR A 3 7.23 6.97 3.24
C THR A 3 5.91 7.75 3.21
N VAL A 4 5.31 7.94 2.04
CA VAL A 4 4.01 8.64 1.88
C VAL A 4 2.89 7.84 2.53
N TYR A 5 2.90 6.52 2.37
CA TYR A 5 1.91 5.63 2.98
C TYR A 5 2.07 5.55 4.52
N CYS A 6 3.30 5.51 5.04
CA CYS A 6 3.56 5.62 6.48
C CYS A 6 3.09 6.94 7.07
N ILE A 7 3.36 8.07 6.39
CA ILE A 7 2.86 9.38 6.81
C ILE A 7 1.32 9.38 6.83
N THR A 8 0.69 8.78 5.81
CA THR A 8 -0.78 8.65 5.74
C THR A 8 -1.32 7.82 6.91
N LEU A 9 -0.65 6.73 7.29
CA LEU A 9 -1.04 5.92 8.45
C LEU A 9 -0.89 6.66 9.78
N VAL A 10 0.15 7.49 9.94
CA VAL A 10 0.32 8.36 11.13
C VAL A 10 -0.81 9.39 11.20
N VAL A 11 -1.14 10.00 10.07
CA VAL A 11 -2.26 10.96 9.97
C VAL A 11 -3.60 10.27 10.27
N ASN A 12 -3.78 9.02 9.84
CA ASN A 12 -4.96 8.21 10.16
C ASN A 12 -5.07 7.91 11.66
N ILE A 13 -3.96 7.73 12.39
CA ILE A 13 -3.99 7.59 13.86
C ILE A 13 -4.50 8.88 14.50
N ILE A 14 -4.04 10.05 14.04
CA ILE A 14 -4.50 11.35 14.55
C ILE A 14 -6.00 11.54 14.23
N ALA A 15 -6.45 11.16 13.04
CA ALA A 15 -7.86 11.20 12.67
C ALA A 15 -8.72 10.24 13.52
N CYS A 16 -8.25 9.01 13.77
CA CYS A 16 -8.92 8.07 14.67
C CYS A 16 -8.94 8.55 16.13
N LEU A 17 -7.91 9.28 16.57
CA LEU A 17 -7.88 9.91 17.89
C LEU A 17 -8.91 11.04 17.97
N ALA A 18 -8.99 11.89 16.95
CA ALA A 18 -10.00 12.95 16.86
C ALA A 18 -11.43 12.36 16.84
N TRP A 19 -11.64 11.24 16.13
CA TRP A 19 -12.91 10.49 16.17
C TRP A 19 -13.27 10.02 17.57
N TRP A 20 -12.29 9.46 18.30
CA TRP A 20 -12.52 8.96 19.65
C TRP A 20 -12.88 10.09 20.61
N ILE A 21 -12.14 11.22 20.56
CA ILE A 21 -12.43 12.42 21.36
C ILE A 21 -13.78 13.02 20.98
N GLY A 22 -14.18 12.94 19.71
CA GLY A 22 -15.45 13.45 19.19
C GLY A 22 -16.69 12.60 19.54
N GLY A 23 -16.55 11.55 20.36
CA GLY A 23 -17.66 10.69 20.81
C GLY A 23 -17.79 9.37 20.04
N GLY A 24 -16.81 9.02 19.20
CA GLY A 24 -16.81 7.79 18.42
C GLY A 24 -16.08 6.62 19.09
N TYR A 25 -16.25 5.41 18.56
CA TYR A 25 -15.65 4.19 19.13
C TYR A 25 -14.12 4.16 19.02
N GLY A 26 -13.44 3.90 20.15
CA GLY A 26 -11.97 3.78 20.23
C GLY A 26 -11.37 2.56 19.51
N VAL A 27 -12.21 1.64 19.03
CA VAL A 27 -11.77 0.47 18.24
C VAL A 27 -11.00 0.90 16.98
N ASN A 28 -11.43 1.99 16.34
CA ASN A 28 -10.76 2.53 15.15
C ASN A 28 -9.34 3.02 15.46
N PHE A 29 -9.10 3.54 16.67
CA PHE A 29 -7.77 3.99 17.11
C PHE A 29 -6.83 2.81 17.36
N GLY A 30 -7.29 1.78 18.07
CA GLY A 30 -6.50 0.56 18.31
C GLY A 30 -6.13 -0.15 17.01
N LEU A 31 -7.07 -0.27 16.08
CA LEU A 31 -6.82 -0.87 14.76
C LEU A 31 -5.90 -0.02 13.88
N ALA A 32 -5.96 1.32 13.98
CA ALA A 32 -5.04 2.20 13.23
C ALA A 32 -3.57 2.00 13.66
N ILE A 33 -3.31 1.79 14.95
CA ILE A 33 -1.98 1.47 15.48
C ILE A 33 -1.52 0.09 14.98
N LEU A 34 -2.41 -0.90 15.04
CA LEU A 34 -2.14 -2.24 14.52
C LEU A 34 -1.79 -2.20 13.03
N TRP A 35 -2.52 -1.43 12.23
CA TRP A 35 -2.22 -1.22 10.82
C TRP A 35 -0.87 -0.54 10.59
N LEU A 36 -0.50 0.45 11.40
CA LEU A 36 0.82 1.09 11.30
C LEU A 36 1.95 0.09 11.55
N ILE A 37 1.83 -0.73 12.60
CA ILE A 37 2.85 -1.73 12.97
C ILE A 37 2.89 -2.88 11.98
N LEU A 38 1.76 -3.32 11.44
CA LEU A 38 1.71 -4.43 10.48
C LEU A 38 2.20 -3.99 9.10
N PHE A 39 1.79 -2.80 8.64
CA PHE A 39 2.12 -2.34 7.29
C PHE A 39 3.48 -1.65 7.17
N SER A 40 4.03 -1.06 8.23
CA SER A 40 5.38 -0.48 8.20
C SER A 40 6.46 -1.50 7.80
N PRO A 41 6.59 -2.67 8.46
CA PRO A 41 7.58 -3.67 8.08
C PRO A 41 7.21 -4.34 6.75
N CYS A 42 5.93 -4.58 6.48
CA CYS A 42 5.50 -5.22 5.24
C CYS A 42 5.85 -4.36 4.01
N SER A 43 5.55 -3.06 4.05
CA SER A 43 5.91 -2.13 2.96
C SER A 43 7.42 -1.88 2.86
N TYR A 44 8.15 -1.88 3.98
CA TYR A 44 9.61 -1.77 3.98
C TYR A 44 10.29 -2.99 3.35
N VAL A 45 9.88 -4.20 3.75
CA VAL A 45 10.40 -5.46 3.19
C VAL A 45 10.05 -5.58 1.70
N CYS A 46 8.87 -5.12 1.29
CA CYS A 46 8.43 -5.13 -0.11
C CYS A 46 9.17 -4.14 -1.02
N TRP A 47 9.92 -3.20 -0.45
CA TRP A 47 10.84 -2.35 -1.20
C TRP A 47 12.27 -2.88 -1.15
N PHE A 48 12.77 -3.26 0.03
CA PHE A 48 14.19 -3.60 0.16
C PHE A 48 14.56 -4.98 -0.41
N ARG A 49 13.71 -6.01 -0.28
CA ARG A 49 14.05 -7.36 -0.79
C ARG A 49 13.78 -7.53 -2.30
N PRO A 50 12.60 -7.16 -2.83
CA PRO A 50 12.31 -7.29 -4.25
C PRO A 50 13.16 -6.35 -5.10
N ALA A 51 13.40 -5.10 -4.68
CA ALA A 51 14.21 -4.18 -5.47
C ALA A 51 15.70 -4.58 -5.47
N TYR A 52 16.26 -4.97 -4.32
CA TYR A 52 17.66 -5.42 -4.25
C TYR A 52 17.90 -6.70 -5.07
N LYS A 53 16.91 -7.61 -5.13
CA LYS A 53 17.00 -8.84 -5.91
C LYS A 53 16.65 -8.65 -7.39
N ALA A 54 15.73 -7.73 -7.72
CA ALA A 54 15.38 -7.38 -9.10
C ALA A 54 16.53 -6.64 -9.81
N PHE A 55 17.18 -5.67 -9.16
CA PHE A 55 18.33 -4.96 -9.74
C PHE A 55 19.59 -5.82 -9.89
N ARG A 56 19.76 -6.86 -9.05
CA ARG A 56 20.93 -7.74 -9.12
C ARG A 56 20.77 -8.94 -10.06
N SER A 57 19.54 -9.27 -10.49
CA SER A 57 19.26 -10.59 -11.09
C SER A 57 18.41 -10.60 -12.37
N ASP A 58 17.84 -9.48 -12.83
CA ASP A 58 16.98 -9.42 -14.03
C ASP A 58 15.81 -10.46 -14.01
N SER A 59 15.38 -10.92 -12.82
CA SER A 59 14.43 -12.03 -12.71
C SER A 59 12.97 -11.57 -12.78
N SER A 60 12.27 -12.12 -13.77
CA SER A 60 10.85 -11.90 -14.06
C SER A 60 9.94 -12.30 -12.89
N PHE A 61 10.36 -13.27 -12.07
CA PHE A 61 9.62 -13.74 -10.89
C PHE A 61 9.50 -12.69 -9.77
N ASN A 62 10.58 -11.96 -9.49
CA ASN A 62 10.55 -10.87 -8.49
C ASN A 62 9.64 -9.72 -8.95
N PHE A 63 9.56 -9.49 -10.26
CA PHE A 63 8.67 -8.50 -10.85
C PHE A 63 7.18 -8.87 -10.66
N MET A 64 6.85 -10.16 -10.77
CA MET A 64 5.49 -10.66 -10.54
C MET A 64 5.09 -10.61 -9.06
N ALA A 65 5.98 -11.00 -8.15
CA ALA A 65 5.75 -10.88 -6.71
C ALA A 65 5.57 -9.42 -6.28
N PHE A 66 6.37 -8.50 -6.84
CA PHE A 66 6.22 -7.06 -6.61
C PHE A 66 4.84 -6.57 -7.05
N PHE A 67 4.35 -6.98 -8.22
CA PHE A 67 3.00 -6.64 -8.68
C PHE A 67 1.89 -7.15 -7.76
N PHE A 68 1.99 -8.40 -7.31
CA PHE A 68 0.98 -8.99 -6.46
C PHE A 68 0.89 -8.27 -5.12
N ILE A 69 2.04 -7.99 -4.50
CA ILE A 69 2.07 -7.30 -3.20
C ILE A 69 1.66 -5.82 -3.35
N LEU A 70 2.13 -5.13 -4.38
CA LEU A 70 1.72 -3.75 -4.67
C LEU A 70 0.23 -3.67 -4.99
N GLY A 71 -0.33 -4.67 -5.68
CA GLY A 71 -1.75 -4.80 -5.97
C GLY A 71 -2.59 -5.06 -4.72
N ALA A 72 -2.15 -5.98 -3.85
CA ALA A 72 -2.80 -6.21 -2.55
C ALA A 72 -2.77 -4.96 -1.67
N GLN A 73 -1.63 -4.27 -1.62
CA GLN A 73 -1.48 -3.00 -0.90
C GLN A 73 -2.38 -1.91 -1.50
N PHE A 74 -2.52 -1.83 -2.82
CA PHE A 74 -3.42 -0.90 -3.50
C PHE A 74 -4.88 -1.16 -3.14
N LEU A 75 -5.34 -2.42 -3.17
CA LEU A 75 -6.69 -2.80 -2.76
C LEU A 75 -6.96 -2.44 -1.29
N LEU A 76 -6.00 -2.72 -0.40
CA LEU A 76 -6.11 -2.35 1.02
C LEU A 76 -6.19 -0.84 1.20
N THR A 77 -5.42 -0.06 0.43
CA THR A 77 -5.44 1.40 0.49
C THR A 77 -6.76 1.97 -0.02
N ILE A 78 -7.40 1.33 -1.01
CA ILE A 78 -8.76 1.69 -1.45
C ILE A 78 -9.77 1.41 -0.34
N LEU A 79 -9.70 0.24 0.30
CA LEU A 79 -10.59 -0.09 1.42
C LEU A 79 -10.44 0.91 2.58
N GLN A 80 -9.21 1.33 2.87
CA GLN A 80 -8.93 2.38 3.86
C GLN A 80 -9.44 3.76 3.43
N ALA A 81 -9.36 4.10 2.13
CA ALA A 81 -9.91 5.34 1.59
C ALA A 81 -11.44 5.37 1.68
N ILE A 82 -12.11 4.22 1.50
CA ILE A 82 -13.56 4.09 1.72
C ILE A 82 -13.87 4.28 3.21
N GLY A 83 -13.11 3.63 4.10
CA GLY A 83 -13.19 3.84 5.54
C GLY A 83 -14.45 3.24 6.16
N PHE A 84 -14.54 1.90 6.17
CA PHE A 84 -15.60 1.20 6.91
C PHE A 84 -15.46 1.43 8.41
N SER A 85 -16.59 1.66 9.10
CA SER A 85 -16.59 1.79 10.55
C SER A 85 -16.11 0.48 11.21
N GLY A 86 -15.19 0.58 12.17
CA GLY A 86 -14.62 -0.58 12.85
C GLY A 86 -13.46 -1.27 12.12
N TRP A 87 -12.98 -0.72 10.99
CA TRP A 87 -11.82 -1.24 10.26
C TRP A 87 -10.50 -0.54 10.60
N GLY A 88 -10.51 0.51 11.43
CA GLY A 88 -9.29 1.24 11.79
C GLY A 88 -8.81 2.25 10.75
N ALA A 89 -9.68 2.66 9.81
CA ALA A 89 -9.40 3.68 8.82
C ALA A 89 -10.49 4.76 8.79
N CYS A 90 -10.07 6.02 8.92
CA CYS A 90 -10.92 7.20 8.79
C CYS A 90 -10.95 7.65 7.32
N GLY A 91 -11.71 6.92 6.50
CA GLY A 91 -11.92 7.24 5.09
C GLY A 91 -13.14 8.13 4.83
N TRP A 92 -13.50 8.29 3.55
CA TRP A 92 -14.59 9.16 3.11
C TRP A 92 -15.94 8.83 3.76
N LEU A 93 -16.28 7.55 3.87
CA LEU A 93 -17.57 7.13 4.43
C LEU A 93 -17.65 7.39 5.93
N ALA A 94 -16.57 7.13 6.66
CA ALA A 94 -16.47 7.46 8.07
C ALA A 94 -16.56 9.00 8.27
N ALA A 95 -15.86 9.80 7.46
CA ALA A 95 -15.90 11.26 7.58
C ALA A 95 -17.32 11.82 7.37
N VAL A 96 -18.03 11.38 6.33
CA VAL A 96 -19.39 11.85 6.01
C VAL A 96 -20.40 11.45 7.09
N THR A 97 -20.28 10.24 7.64
CA THR A 97 -21.21 9.77 8.68
C THR A 97 -21.04 10.48 10.03
N PHE A 98 -19.88 11.09 10.28
CA PHE A 98 -19.57 11.76 11.55
C PHE A 98 -19.72 13.28 11.50
N PHE A 99 -19.97 13.84 10.31
CA PHE A 99 -20.26 15.27 10.13
C PHE A 99 -21.45 15.74 10.98
N SER A 100 -22.46 14.88 11.18
CA SER A 100 -23.62 15.18 12.02
C SER A 100 -23.34 15.14 13.52
N THR A 101 -22.24 14.53 13.93
CA THR A 101 -21.87 14.35 15.35
C THR A 101 -20.88 15.41 15.79
N ASN A 102 -19.78 15.57 15.06
CA ASN A 102 -18.73 16.53 15.39
C ASN A 102 -18.00 17.00 14.13
N ALA A 103 -18.33 18.22 13.68
CA ALA A 103 -17.76 18.81 12.47
C ALA A 103 -16.23 18.96 12.55
N ALA A 104 -15.66 19.27 13.73
CA ALA A 104 -14.22 19.41 13.89
C ALA A 104 -13.49 18.08 13.68
N ALA A 105 -13.99 16.99 14.28
CA ALA A 105 -13.44 15.65 14.08
C ALA A 105 -13.56 15.20 12.61
N ALA A 106 -14.70 15.47 11.97
CA ALA A 106 -14.93 15.13 10.56
C ALA A 106 -13.93 15.81 9.59
N VAL A 107 -13.50 17.05 9.87
CA VAL A 107 -12.48 17.73 9.06
C VAL A 107 -11.12 17.03 9.14
N PHE A 108 -10.70 16.58 10.33
CA PHE A 108 -9.45 15.80 10.48
C PHE A 108 -9.51 14.47 9.73
N MET A 109 -10.68 13.85 9.66
CA MET A 109 -10.87 12.63 8.89
C MET A 109 -10.86 12.85 7.39
N LEU A 110 -11.44 13.94 6.89
CA LEU A 110 -11.36 14.30 5.48
C LEU A 110 -9.89 14.45 5.04
N PHE A 111 -9.05 15.04 5.89
CA PHE A 111 -7.62 15.15 5.60
C PHE A 111 -6.96 13.76 5.44
N SER A 112 -7.25 12.84 6.35
CA SER A 112 -6.79 11.43 6.25
C SER A 112 -7.33 10.75 4.98
N ALA A 113 -8.61 10.93 4.66
CA ALA A 113 -9.24 10.36 3.46
C ALA A 113 -8.58 10.86 2.17
N ILE A 114 -8.29 12.15 2.06
CA ILE A 114 -7.57 12.73 0.91
C ILE A 114 -6.18 12.10 0.79
N MET A 115 -5.44 11.95 1.89
CA MET A 115 -4.12 11.34 1.86
C MET A 115 -4.13 9.86 1.47
N PHE A 116 -5.14 9.09 1.92
CA PHE A 116 -5.34 7.71 1.43
C PHE A 116 -5.65 7.67 -0.06
N THR A 117 -6.46 8.61 -0.55
CA THR A 117 -6.79 8.71 -1.97
C THR A 117 -5.54 9.06 -2.80
N MET A 118 -4.73 10.02 -2.36
CA MET A 118 -3.45 10.35 -2.99
C MET A 118 -2.47 9.17 -2.99
N SER A 119 -2.40 8.43 -1.88
CA SER A 119 -1.58 7.22 -1.77
C SER A 119 -2.02 6.13 -2.75
N ALA A 120 -3.34 5.92 -2.89
CA ALA A 120 -3.90 4.97 -3.87
C ALA A 120 -3.58 5.39 -5.31
N VAL A 121 -3.69 6.67 -5.64
CA VAL A 121 -3.32 7.19 -6.98
C VAL A 121 -1.83 7.00 -7.25
N ALA A 122 -0.95 7.27 -6.28
CA ALA A 122 0.49 7.04 -6.44
C ALA A 122 0.82 5.55 -6.66
N MET A 123 0.15 4.63 -5.95
CA MET A 123 0.26 3.19 -6.17
C MET A 123 -0.22 2.78 -7.57
N LEU A 124 -1.35 3.32 -8.03
CA LEU A 124 -1.87 3.06 -9.37
C LEU A 124 -0.90 3.52 -10.46
N ILE A 125 -0.32 4.72 -10.34
CA ILE A 125 0.68 5.22 -11.28
C ILE A 125 1.91 4.29 -11.30
N CYS A 126 2.34 3.81 -10.14
CA CYS A 126 3.47 2.89 -10.03
C CYS A 126 3.18 1.54 -10.72
N ILE A 127 2.00 0.95 -10.47
CA ILE A 127 1.51 -0.26 -11.15
C ILE A 127 1.52 -0.06 -12.68
N LEU A 128 0.96 1.05 -13.17
CA LEU A 128 0.89 1.33 -14.62
C LEU A 128 2.26 1.54 -15.25
N ARG A 129 3.18 2.21 -14.57
CA ARG A 129 4.57 2.42 -15.02
C ARG A 129 5.32 1.10 -15.13
N VAL A 130 5.25 0.30 -14.06
CA VAL A 130 5.88 -1.02 -13.97
C VAL A 130 5.28 -1.96 -15.02
N HIS A 131 3.97 -1.85 -15.30
CA HIS A 131 3.27 -2.67 -16.29
C HIS A 131 3.69 -2.31 -17.72
N LYS A 132 3.84 -1.01 -18.00
CA LYS A 132 4.38 -0.51 -19.27
C LYS A 132 5.82 -1.01 -19.49
N ILE A 133 6.67 -0.96 -18.48
CA ILE A 133 8.07 -1.43 -18.57
C ILE A 133 8.09 -2.95 -18.83
N TYR A 134 7.28 -3.73 -18.11
CA TYR A 134 7.18 -5.18 -18.31
C TYR A 134 6.72 -5.58 -19.71
N ARG A 135 5.64 -4.94 -20.21
CA ARG A 135 5.17 -5.16 -21.58
C ARG A 135 6.16 -4.69 -22.64
N GLY A 136 6.86 -3.58 -22.38
CA GLY A 136 7.89 -3.05 -23.29
C GLY A 136 9.15 -3.90 -23.36
N ALA A 137 9.50 -4.60 -22.27
CA ALA A 137 10.66 -5.48 -22.17
C ALA A 137 10.41 -6.92 -22.68
N GLY A 138 9.21 -7.23 -23.21
CA GLY A 138 8.86 -8.58 -23.64
C GLY A 138 8.75 -9.59 -22.49
N GLY A 139 8.49 -9.12 -21.26
CA GLY A 139 8.22 -9.99 -20.11
C GLY A 139 6.86 -10.65 -20.29
N SER A 140 6.82 -11.97 -20.30
CA SER A 140 5.59 -12.77 -20.33
C SER A 140 5.50 -13.64 -19.09
N PHE A 141 4.27 -13.98 -18.69
CA PHE A 141 4.02 -14.97 -17.63
C PHE A 141 4.73 -16.30 -17.96
N GLN A 142 4.78 -16.64 -19.25
CA GLN A 142 5.58 -17.76 -19.79
C GLN A 142 7.06 -17.66 -19.40
N LYS A 143 7.69 -16.50 -19.58
CA LYS A 143 9.12 -16.29 -19.26
C LYS A 143 9.40 -16.38 -17.76
N ALA A 144 8.46 -15.91 -16.93
CA ALA A 144 8.52 -16.10 -15.48
C ALA A 144 8.32 -17.56 -15.07
N GLN A 145 7.49 -18.31 -15.80
CA GLN A 145 7.24 -19.74 -15.57
C GLN A 145 8.43 -20.60 -16.04
N ASP A 146 9.06 -20.22 -17.14
CA ASP A 146 10.29 -20.83 -17.63
C ASP A 146 11.44 -20.59 -16.64
N GLU A 147 11.63 -19.37 -16.13
CA GLU A 147 12.61 -19.06 -15.06
C GLU A 147 12.36 -19.83 -13.76
N TRP A 148 11.09 -20.08 -13.42
CA TRP A 148 10.70 -20.87 -12.25
C TRP A 148 11.05 -22.35 -12.43
N ASN A 149 10.69 -22.91 -13.59
CA ASN A 149 10.93 -24.31 -13.94
C ASN A 149 12.42 -24.61 -14.17
N SER A 150 13.18 -23.67 -14.72
CA SER A 150 14.62 -23.82 -14.98
C SER A 150 15.50 -23.60 -13.75
N GLY A 151 14.94 -23.12 -12.63
CA GLY A 151 15.70 -22.83 -11.41
C GLY A 151 16.63 -21.61 -11.53
N THR A 152 16.59 -20.87 -12.65
CA THR A 152 17.46 -19.72 -12.92
C THR A 152 17.20 -18.56 -11.95
N TRP A 153 16.04 -18.55 -11.28
CA TRP A 153 15.71 -17.63 -10.18
C TRP A 153 16.66 -17.75 -8.96
N ARG A 154 17.40 -18.87 -8.83
CA ARG A 154 18.35 -19.14 -7.73
C ARG A 154 19.77 -18.65 -8.04
N ASN A 155 20.22 -18.73 -9.29
CA ASN A 155 21.54 -18.31 -9.77
C ASN A 155 21.41 -17.63 -11.15
N PRO A 156 21.13 -16.32 -11.18
CA PRO A 156 21.15 -15.55 -12.42
C PRO A 156 22.60 -15.32 -12.84
N PRO A 157 22.95 -15.45 -14.13
CA PRO A 157 24.29 -15.09 -14.60
C PRO A 157 24.50 -13.58 -14.36
N SER A 158 25.49 -13.24 -13.53
CA SER A 158 25.94 -11.86 -13.38
C SER A 158 26.39 -11.36 -14.75
N ARG A 159 25.86 -10.23 -15.22
CA ARG A 159 26.40 -9.57 -16.41
C ARG A 159 27.88 -9.26 -16.14
N GLU A 160 28.77 -9.98 -16.79
CA GLU A 160 30.13 -9.50 -17.00
C GLU A 160 30.02 -8.27 -17.90
N ALA A 161 30.55 -7.16 -17.38
CA ALA A 161 30.56 -5.85 -18.00
C ALA A 161 31.43 -5.82 -19.26
#